data_AF-A0A059BR62-F1
#
_entry.id   AF-A0A059BR62-F1
#
_cell.length_a   1.000
_cell.length_b   1.000
_cell.length_c   1.000
_cell.angle_alpha   90.00
_cell.angle_beta   90.00
_cell.angle_gamma   90.00
#
_symmetry.space_group_name_H-M   'P 1'
#
loop_
_entity.id
_entity.type
_entity.pdbx_description
1 polymer ?
#
loop_
_entity_poly.entity_id
_entity_poly.type
_entity_poly.pdbx_seq_one_letter_code
_entity_poly.pdbx_strand_id
1 'polypeptide(L)'
;MADQLQKSILQKIQIGQLQSISFVEDQVLQKIQEKEGEIESINEKNKELKEQIEHLNVEAGAWQQQARYSENIITALKFNLQQIYAQSRDSKEGCGDSEVHDTASCCNARATDIQLLCKGTNGTKQMICKVCRVNEVCMLSLPCKHLCLCRYCESKLQVCPVCQSPKFHGMEVYMS
;
A
#
# COMPACT_ATOMS: atom_id res chain seq x y z
N MET A 1 90.07 10.64 20.87
CA MET A 1 88.95 11.61 21.04
C MET A 1 87.98 11.55 19.87
N ALA A 2 88.42 11.61 18.61
CA ALA A 2 87.55 11.53 17.43
C ALA A 2 86.71 10.23 17.35
N ASP A 3 87.33 9.06 17.58
CA ASP A 3 86.63 7.77 17.50
C ASP A 3 85.51 7.60 18.54
N GLN A 4 85.68 8.18 19.73
CA GLN A 4 84.69 8.14 20.80
C GLN A 4 83.49 9.04 20.49
N LEU A 5 83.74 10.18 19.85
CA LEU A 5 82.70 11.08 19.37
C LEU A 5 81.87 10.43 18.25
N GLN A 6 82.54 9.78 17.28
CA GLN A 6 81.87 9.10 16.17
C GLN A 6 80.97 7.96 16.66
N LYS A 7 81.43 7.15 17.62
CA LYS A 7 80.60 6.11 18.27
C LYS A 7 79.37 6.68 18.98
N SER A 8 79.52 7.79 19.69
CA SER A 8 78.41 8.43 20.39
C SER A 8 77.35 8.98 19.43
N ILE A 9 77.77 9.57 18.30
CA ILE A 9 76.86 10.07 17.26
C ILE A 9 76.06 8.92 16.66
N LEU A 10 76.72 7.81 16.29
CA LEU A 10 76.05 6.64 15.72
C LEU A 10 75.04 6.02 16.71
N GLN A 11 75.40 5.90 17.99
CA GLN A 11 74.48 5.40 19.01
C GLN A 11 73.25 6.31 19.16
N LYS A 12 73.42 7.64 19.18
CA LYS A 12 72.29 8.56 19.26
C LYS A 12 71.36 8.47 18.06
N ILE A 13 71.92 8.34 16.85
CA ILE A 13 71.14 8.16 15.62
C ILE A 13 70.35 6.85 15.69
N GLN A 14 71.00 5.74 16.07
CA GLN A 14 70.36 4.43 16.19
C GLN A 14 69.21 4.44 17.22
N ILE A 15 69.41 5.07 18.38
CA ILE A 15 68.37 5.21 19.40
C ILE A 15 67.20 6.04 18.87
N GLY A 16 67.47 7.17 18.23
CA GLY A 16 66.43 8.03 17.65
C GLY A 16 65.63 7.34 16.54
N GLN A 17 66.29 6.55 15.69
CA GLN A 17 65.63 5.73 14.68
C GLN A 17 64.72 4.67 15.31
N LEU A 18 65.21 3.92 16.31
CA LEU A 18 64.41 2.90 17.00
C LEU A 18 63.19 3.51 17.71
N GLN A 19 63.36 4.65 18.37
CA GLN A 19 62.26 5.37 19.01
C GLN A 19 61.22 5.86 18.00
N SER A 20 61.66 6.35 16.84
CA SER A 20 60.76 6.81 15.78
C SER A 20 59.98 5.66 15.16
N ILE A 21 60.63 4.51 14.94
CA ILE A 21 60.00 3.29 14.41
C ILE A 21 58.95 2.79 15.40
N SER A 22 59.31 2.61 16.68
CA SER A 22 58.38 2.15 17.73
C SER A 22 57.16 3.07 17.84
N PHE A 23 57.35 4.39 17.78
CA PHE A 23 56.23 5.34 17.83
C PHE A 23 55.28 5.18 16.63
N VAL A 24 55.82 4.98 15.42
CA VAL A 24 55.00 4.75 14.23
C VAL A 24 54.29 3.40 14.30
N GLU A 25 54.98 2.34 14.78
CA GLU A 25 54.38 1.02 14.99
C GLU A 25 53.20 1.09 15.96
N ASP A 26 53.34 1.78 17.09
CA ASP A 26 52.26 1.96 18.07
C ASP A 26 51.06 2.69 17.46
N GLN A 27 51.30 3.75 16.69
CA GLN A 27 50.22 4.46 15.99
C GLN A 27 49.51 3.61 14.95
N VAL A 28 50.26 2.79 14.21
CA VAL A 28 49.69 1.88 13.20
C VAL A 28 48.86 0.81 13.88
N LEU A 29 49.34 0.21 14.97
CA LEU A 29 48.60 -0.77 15.76
C LEU A 29 47.31 -0.20 16.32
N GLN A 30 47.35 1.01 16.89
CA GLN A 30 46.15 1.68 17.39
C GLN A 30 45.12 1.89 16.27
N LYS A 31 45.56 2.38 15.10
CA LYS A 31 44.64 2.56 13.96
C LYS A 31 44.06 1.26 13.44
N ILE A 32 44.82 0.18 13.45
CA ILE A 32 44.32 -1.15 13.06
C ILE A 32 43.22 -1.59 14.04
N GLN A 33 43.45 -1.46 15.34
CA GLN A 33 42.46 -1.81 16.36
C GLN A 33 41.17 -0.96 16.25
N GLU A 34 41.30 0.34 16.02
CA GLU A 34 40.15 1.22 15.76
C GLU A 34 39.34 0.74 14.54
N LYS A 35 40.03 0.38 13.46
CA LYS A 35 39.38 -0.11 12.23
C LYS A 35 38.76 -1.49 12.40
N GLU A 36 39.40 -2.39 13.15
CA GLU A 36 38.83 -3.69 13.51
C GLU A 36 37.53 -3.54 14.30
N GLY A 37 37.50 -2.61 15.26
CA GLY A 37 36.28 -2.28 16.01
C GLY A 37 35.16 -1.69 15.13
N GLU A 38 35.49 -0.81 14.18
CA GLU A 38 34.53 -0.31 13.20
C GLU A 38 33.94 -1.45 12.35
N ILE A 39 34.78 -2.37 11.88
CA ILE A 39 34.36 -3.54 11.09
C ILE A 39 33.45 -4.45 11.91
N GLU A 40 33.79 -4.72 13.17
CA GLU A 40 32.97 -5.53 14.06
C GLU A 40 31.58 -4.92 14.27
N SER A 41 31.50 -3.61 14.54
CA SER A 41 30.22 -2.91 14.69
C SER A 41 29.37 -2.94 13.41
N ILE A 42 30.00 -2.80 12.24
CA ILE A 42 29.30 -2.91 10.95
C ILE A 42 28.80 -4.34 10.72
N ASN A 43 29.60 -5.35 11.06
CA ASN A 43 29.22 -6.75 10.91
C ASN A 43 28.04 -7.13 11.81
N GLU A 44 28.03 -6.65 13.05
CA GLU A 44 26.92 -6.85 13.99
C GLU A 44 25.61 -6.25 13.45
N LYS A 45 25.65 -4.99 13.01
CA LYS A 45 24.50 -4.33 12.37
C LYS A 45 24.04 -5.05 11.10
N ASN A 46 24.98 -5.49 10.26
CA ASN A 46 24.67 -6.25 9.05
C ASN A 46 23.98 -7.58 9.38
N LYS A 47 24.37 -8.25 10.47
CA LYS A 47 23.73 -9.48 10.93
C LYS A 47 22.31 -9.19 11.39
N GLU A 48 22.13 -8.21 12.26
CA GLU A 48 20.81 -7.80 12.76
C GLU A 48 19.85 -7.44 11.62
N LEU A 49 20.31 -6.62 10.66
CA LEU A 49 19.50 -6.21 9.52
C LEU A 49 19.10 -7.40 8.62
N LYS A 50 19.99 -8.38 8.44
CA LYS A 50 19.66 -9.61 7.68
C LYS A 50 18.58 -10.41 8.38
N GLU A 51 18.69 -10.59 9.70
CA GLU A 51 17.68 -11.29 10.51
C GLU A 51 16.32 -10.59 10.45
N GLN A 52 16.30 -9.25 10.52
CA GLN A 52 15.07 -8.46 10.38
C GLN A 52 14.43 -8.62 8.99
N ILE A 53 15.24 -8.61 7.92
CA ILE A 53 14.74 -8.83 6.55
C ILE A 53 14.15 -10.23 6.40
N GLU A 54 14.81 -11.25 6.94
CA GLU A 54 14.33 -12.63 6.89
C GLU A 54 12.99 -12.78 7.63
N HIS A 55 12.89 -12.20 8.83
CA HIS A 55 11.65 -12.18 9.60
C HIS A 55 10.49 -11.51 8.85
N LEU A 56 10.72 -10.29 8.32
CA LEU A 56 9.72 -9.55 7.56
C LEU A 56 9.28 -10.28 6.29
N ASN A 57 10.19 -10.97 5.61
CA ASN A 57 9.85 -11.79 4.44
C ASN A 57 8.93 -12.95 4.80
N VAL A 58 9.16 -13.62 5.93
CA VAL A 58 8.29 -14.69 6.43
C VAL A 58 6.90 -14.14 6.75
N GLU A 59 6.82 -13.02 7.47
CA GLU A 59 5.53 -12.36 7.78
C GLU A 59 4.79 -11.95 6.51
N ALA A 60 5.47 -11.30 5.57
CA ALA A 60 4.89 -10.87 4.30
C ALA A 60 4.35 -12.07 3.50
N GLY A 61 5.08 -13.18 3.48
CA GLY A 61 4.64 -14.43 2.87
C GLY A 61 3.37 -15.00 3.51
N ALA A 62 3.32 -15.02 4.85
CA ALA A 62 2.15 -15.49 5.59
C ALA A 62 0.90 -14.62 5.30
N TRP A 63 1.05 -13.29 5.33
CA TRP A 63 -0.04 -12.36 4.98
C TRP A 63 -0.50 -12.53 3.53
N GLN A 64 0.44 -12.70 2.59
CA GLN A 64 0.11 -12.95 1.19
C GLN A 64 -0.65 -14.26 1.01
N GLN A 65 -0.24 -15.34 1.69
CA GLN A 65 -0.94 -16.62 1.64
C GLN A 65 -2.35 -16.51 2.21
N GLN A 66 -2.52 -15.83 3.34
CA GLN A 66 -3.84 -15.59 3.94
C GLN A 66 -4.76 -14.79 3.02
N ALA A 67 -4.24 -13.75 2.37
CA ALA A 67 -4.98 -12.97 1.38
C ALA A 67 -5.44 -13.84 0.21
N ARG A 68 -4.53 -14.63 -0.38
CA ARG A 68 -4.86 -15.56 -1.49
C ARG A 68 -5.90 -16.59 -1.09
N TYR A 69 -5.79 -17.17 0.11
CA TYR A 69 -6.79 -18.10 0.62
C TYR A 69 -8.18 -17.46 0.70
N SER A 70 -8.24 -16.24 1.24
CA SER A 70 -9.47 -15.46 1.33
C SER A 70 -10.04 -15.14 -0.07
N GLU A 71 -9.21 -14.76 -1.03
CA GLU A 71 -9.60 -14.54 -2.42
C GLU A 71 -10.16 -15.80 -3.10
N ASN A 72 -9.55 -16.97 -2.85
CA ASN A 72 -10.04 -18.24 -3.37
C ASN A 72 -11.42 -18.58 -2.81
N ILE A 73 -11.65 -18.38 -1.51
CA ILE A 73 -12.97 -18.56 -0.89
C ILE A 73 -13.99 -17.61 -1.54
N ILE A 74 -13.67 -16.33 -1.67
CA ILE A 74 -14.56 -15.34 -2.28
C ILE A 74 -14.90 -15.75 -3.71
N THR A 75 -13.92 -16.24 -4.47
CA THR A 75 -14.10 -16.68 -5.85
C THR A 75 -15.01 -17.91 -5.94
N ALA A 76 -14.81 -18.91 -5.07
CA ALA A 76 -15.68 -20.08 -4.99
C ALA A 76 -17.12 -19.70 -4.63
N LEU A 77 -17.32 -18.83 -3.64
CA LEU A 77 -18.63 -18.33 -3.27
C LEU A 77 -19.31 -17.56 -4.41
N LYS A 78 -18.57 -16.72 -5.13
CA LYS A 78 -19.07 -16.01 -6.32
C LYS A 78 -19.55 -16.99 -7.40
N PHE A 79 -18.77 -18.04 -7.67
CA PHE A 79 -19.14 -19.06 -8.66
C PHE A 79 -20.42 -19.80 -8.25
N ASN A 80 -20.50 -20.25 -6.99
CA ASN A 80 -21.68 -20.95 -6.47
C ASN A 80 -22.95 -20.10 -6.60
N LEU A 81 -22.87 -18.80 -6.28
CA LEU A 81 -24.00 -17.88 -6.46
C LEU A 81 -24.40 -17.77 -7.93
N GLN A 82 -23.45 -17.58 -8.85
CA GLN A 82 -23.74 -17.52 -10.28
C GLN A 82 -24.44 -18.78 -10.79
N GLN A 83 -24.02 -19.97 -10.32
CA GLN A 83 -24.63 -21.23 -10.69
C GLN A 83 -26.09 -21.33 -10.23
N ILE A 84 -26.40 -20.94 -8.99
CA ILE A 84 -27.78 -20.92 -8.47
C ILE A 84 -28.67 -19.97 -9.30
N TYR A 85 -28.16 -18.78 -9.63
CA TYR A 85 -28.89 -17.84 -10.48
C TYR A 85 -29.16 -18.41 -11.89
N ALA A 86 -28.20 -19.12 -12.49
CA ALA A 86 -28.38 -19.76 -13.78
C ALA A 86 -29.42 -20.89 -13.73
N GLN A 87 -29.38 -21.76 -12.71
CA GLN A 87 -30.33 -22.85 -12.54
C GLN A 87 -31.79 -22.37 -12.29
N SER A 88 -31.96 -21.20 -11.66
CA SER A 88 -33.29 -20.61 -11.44
C SER A 88 -34.01 -20.16 -12.72
N ARG A 89 -33.27 -19.97 -13.83
CA ARG A 89 -33.83 -19.55 -15.13
C ARG A 89 -34.27 -20.72 -16.00
N ASP A 90 -33.64 -21.88 -15.86
CA ASP A 90 -33.97 -23.09 -16.65
C ASP A 90 -35.13 -23.92 -16.07
N SER A 91 -35.74 -23.48 -14.96
CA SER A 91 -36.87 -24.20 -14.31
C SER A 91 -38.26 -23.62 -14.64
N LYS A 92 -38.40 -22.80 -15.69
CA LYS A 92 -39.69 -22.25 -16.14
C LYS A 92 -39.91 -22.43 -17.64
N GLU A 93 -40.09 -23.67 -18.07
CA GLU A 93 -40.86 -23.97 -19.29
C GLU A 93 -42.24 -24.48 -18.86
N GLY A 94 -43.19 -23.55 -18.83
CA GLY A 94 -44.58 -23.77 -18.49
C GLY A 94 -45.44 -22.79 -19.29
N CYS A 95 -46.14 -23.38 -20.27
CA CYS A 95 -47.15 -22.82 -21.17
C CYS A 95 -47.98 -21.63 -20.61
N GLY A 96 -48.27 -20.64 -21.47
CA GLY A 96 -49.23 -19.59 -21.18
C GLY A 96 -49.29 -18.51 -22.24
N ASP A 97 -49.96 -18.81 -23.34
CA ASP A 97 -50.47 -17.84 -24.32
C ASP A 97 -51.31 -16.76 -23.62
N SER A 98 -50.94 -15.49 -23.78
CA SER A 98 -51.78 -14.33 -23.49
C SER A 98 -51.20 -13.10 -24.18
N GLU A 99 -51.77 -12.78 -25.33
CA GLU A 99 -51.59 -11.53 -26.03
C GLU A 99 -52.21 -10.38 -25.22
N VAL A 100 -51.38 -9.55 -24.57
CA VAL A 100 -51.80 -8.22 -24.10
C VAL A 100 -50.64 -7.21 -24.18
N HIS A 101 -50.87 -6.23 -25.06
CA HIS A 101 -50.46 -4.82 -25.02
C HIS A 101 -49.04 -4.41 -24.56
N ASP A 102 -48.32 -3.88 -25.54
CA ASP A 102 -47.16 -2.98 -25.49
C ASP A 102 -46.99 -2.20 -24.17
N THR A 103 -46.11 -2.68 -23.29
CA THR A 103 -45.38 -1.89 -22.27
C THR A 103 -44.24 -2.76 -21.69
N ALA A 104 -43.05 -2.15 -21.59
CA ALA A 104 -41.80 -2.64 -21.00
C ALA A 104 -40.80 -3.29 -21.97
N SER A 105 -40.01 -2.43 -22.62
CA SER A 105 -38.72 -2.79 -23.20
C SER A 105 -37.80 -3.32 -22.10
N CYS A 106 -37.57 -4.63 -22.09
CA CYS A 106 -36.60 -5.30 -21.24
C CYS A 106 -35.19 -4.80 -21.57
N CYS A 107 -34.69 -3.85 -20.79
CA CYS A 107 -33.29 -3.46 -20.81
C CYS A 107 -32.45 -4.58 -20.19
N ASN A 108 -31.84 -5.40 -21.04
CA ASN A 108 -30.68 -6.19 -20.70
C ASN A 108 -29.47 -5.23 -20.56
N ALA A 109 -29.11 -4.85 -19.34
CA ALA A 109 -27.88 -4.11 -19.08
C ALA A 109 -27.22 -4.60 -17.78
N ARG A 110 -26.05 -5.20 -17.97
CA ARG A 110 -25.07 -5.58 -16.95
C ARG A 110 -24.61 -4.34 -16.17
N ALA A 111 -24.11 -4.61 -14.96
CA ALA A 111 -23.38 -3.72 -14.05
C ALA A 111 -24.21 -2.70 -13.26
N THR A 112 -24.54 -3.09 -12.03
CA THR A 112 -24.46 -2.25 -10.81
C THR A 112 -24.93 -0.80 -10.94
N ASP A 113 -26.12 -0.55 -11.48
CA ASP A 113 -26.65 0.82 -11.56
C ASP A 113 -27.43 1.14 -10.29
N ILE A 114 -26.85 2.01 -9.48
CA ILE A 114 -27.43 2.60 -8.28
C ILE A 114 -28.68 3.37 -8.70
N GLN A 115 -29.84 2.78 -8.42
CA GLN A 115 -31.12 3.43 -8.60
C GLN A 115 -31.16 4.75 -7.82
N LEU A 116 -31.29 5.89 -8.50
CA LEU A 116 -31.89 7.12 -7.98
C LEU A 116 -32.31 8.01 -9.16
N LEU A 117 -33.62 8.20 -9.28
CA LEU A 117 -34.32 8.92 -10.31
C LEU A 117 -34.01 10.43 -10.29
N CYS A 118 -33.86 11.03 -11.47
CA CYS A 118 -34.52 12.28 -11.86
C CYS A 118 -34.77 12.24 -13.37
N LYS A 119 -36.04 12.24 -13.76
CA LYS A 119 -36.51 12.28 -15.14
C LYS A 119 -36.38 13.73 -15.61
N GLY A 120 -35.29 14.06 -16.29
CA GLY A 120 -35.03 15.35 -16.91
C GLY A 120 -34.59 15.10 -18.34
N THR A 121 -35.27 15.73 -19.28
CA THR A 121 -35.05 15.61 -20.72
C THR A 121 -33.62 15.93 -21.11
N ASN A 122 -33.05 15.09 -21.98
CA ASN A 122 -31.83 15.29 -22.78
C ASN A 122 -30.49 14.99 -22.08
N GLY A 123 -29.99 13.77 -22.34
CA GLY A 123 -28.58 13.58 -22.72
C GLY A 123 -27.51 13.78 -21.66
N THR A 124 -27.64 13.17 -20.49
CA THR A 124 -26.59 12.59 -19.61
C THR A 124 -27.24 12.34 -18.26
N LYS A 125 -27.16 11.12 -17.70
CA LYS A 125 -27.67 10.84 -16.35
C LYS A 125 -26.73 11.51 -15.34
N GLN A 126 -26.92 12.79 -15.06
CA GLN A 126 -26.12 13.51 -14.06
C GLN A 126 -26.42 12.96 -12.66
N MET A 127 -25.37 12.55 -11.95
CA MET A 127 -25.47 12.05 -10.59
C MET A 127 -25.66 13.23 -9.64
N ILE A 128 -26.80 13.31 -8.96
CA ILE A 128 -27.10 14.39 -7.99
C ILE A 128 -26.77 14.01 -6.55
N CYS A 129 -26.32 14.98 -5.76
CA CYS A 129 -25.95 14.79 -4.36
C CYS A 129 -27.08 14.15 -3.54
N LYS A 130 -26.77 13.07 -2.81
CA LYS A 130 -27.79 12.35 -2.03
C LYS A 130 -28.38 13.14 -0.86
N VAL A 131 -27.72 14.22 -0.43
CA VAL A 131 -28.13 15.02 0.73
C VAL A 131 -28.91 16.25 0.31
N CYS A 132 -28.32 17.15 -0.48
CA CYS A 132 -29.04 18.36 -0.91
C CYS A 132 -29.97 18.14 -2.09
N ARG A 133 -29.78 17.09 -2.90
CA ARG A 133 -30.54 16.82 -4.14
C ARG A 133 -30.55 17.94 -5.17
N VAL A 134 -29.70 18.95 -5.00
CA VAL A 134 -29.62 20.15 -5.86
C VAL A 134 -28.35 20.12 -6.71
N ASN A 135 -27.19 19.95 -6.07
CA ASN A 135 -25.90 20.00 -6.75
C ASN A 135 -25.48 18.61 -7.26
N GLU A 136 -24.68 18.59 -8.31
CA GLU A 136 -24.04 17.37 -8.81
C GLU A 136 -23.09 16.75 -7.78
N VAL A 137 -22.94 15.44 -7.87
CA VAL A 137 -21.97 14.69 -7.10
C VAL A 137 -20.57 14.92 -7.67
N CYS A 138 -19.66 15.40 -6.82
CA CYS A 138 -18.25 15.55 -7.16
C CYS A 138 -17.29 15.06 -6.07
N MET A 139 -17.80 14.58 -4.92
CA MET A 139 -16.98 14.22 -3.77
C MET A 139 -17.04 12.72 -3.45
N LEU A 140 -15.86 12.09 -3.46
CA LEU A 140 -15.62 10.71 -3.07
C LEU A 140 -15.33 10.63 -1.55
N SER A 141 -16.12 9.86 -0.79
CA SER A 141 -15.93 9.70 0.66
C SER A 141 -14.91 8.62 0.99
N LEU A 142 -13.88 8.92 1.78
CA LEU A 142 -12.88 7.96 2.27
C LEU A 142 -13.17 7.54 3.72
N PRO A 143 -13.06 6.24 4.05
CA PRO A 143 -12.34 5.20 3.29
C PRO A 143 -13.24 4.38 2.34
N CYS A 144 -14.56 4.55 2.37
CA CYS A 144 -15.50 3.67 1.67
C CYS A 144 -15.58 3.87 0.14
N LYS A 145 -14.92 4.90 -0.41
CA LYS A 145 -14.87 5.25 -1.85
C LYS A 145 -16.24 5.43 -2.51
N HIS A 146 -17.23 5.92 -1.77
CA HIS A 146 -18.55 6.23 -2.33
C HIS A 146 -18.59 7.66 -2.87
N LEU A 147 -18.92 7.80 -4.16
CA LEU A 147 -19.16 9.07 -4.83
C LEU A 147 -20.65 9.43 -4.70
N CYS A 148 -21.00 10.23 -3.69
CA CYS A 148 -22.42 10.48 -3.35
C CYS A 148 -22.75 11.90 -2.83
N LEU A 149 -21.75 12.77 -2.68
CA LEU A 149 -21.88 14.10 -2.11
C LEU A 149 -21.41 15.18 -3.10
N CYS A 150 -22.01 16.37 -3.00
CA CYS A 150 -21.43 17.58 -3.59
C CYS A 150 -20.41 18.21 -2.63
N ARG A 151 -19.59 19.14 -3.14
CA ARG A 151 -18.58 19.88 -2.36
C ARG A 151 -19.12 20.50 -1.07
N TYR A 152 -20.33 21.06 -1.09
CA TYR A 152 -20.94 21.74 0.06
C TYR A 152 -21.49 20.77 1.12
N CYS A 153 -21.95 19.59 0.73
CA CYS A 153 -22.49 18.60 1.66
C CYS A 153 -21.38 17.76 2.30
N GLU A 154 -20.25 17.59 1.60
CA GLU A 154 -19.10 16.84 2.08
C GLU A 154 -18.57 17.36 3.42
N SER A 155 -18.41 18.67 3.56
CA SER A 155 -17.85 19.31 4.77
C SER A 155 -18.77 19.23 6.00
N LYS A 156 -20.06 18.93 5.82
CA LYS A 156 -21.08 18.91 6.88
C LYS A 156 -21.33 17.51 7.45
N LEU A 157 -20.74 16.48 6.85
CA LEU A 157 -21.03 15.09 7.18
C LEU A 157 -19.78 14.41 7.73
N GLN A 158 -19.97 13.57 8.74
CA GLN A 158 -18.91 12.75 9.34
C GLN A 158 -19.05 11.26 9.00
N VAL A 159 -20.10 10.89 8.27
CA VAL A 159 -20.39 9.52 7.85
C VAL A 159 -20.84 9.50 6.39
N CYS A 160 -20.56 8.40 5.70
CA CYS A 160 -21.04 8.20 4.34
C CYS A 160 -22.56 7.94 4.33
N PRO A 161 -23.39 8.70 3.59
CA PRO A 161 -24.83 8.45 3.51
C PRO A 161 -25.24 7.14 2.84
N VAL A 162 -24.30 6.46 2.16
CA VAL A 162 -24.56 5.22 1.44
C VAL A 162 -24.36 4.00 2.35
N CYS A 163 -23.21 3.91 3.01
CA CYS A 163 -22.82 2.74 3.80
C CYS A 163 -22.62 3.02 5.29
N GLN A 164 -22.88 4.25 5.74
CA GLN A 164 -22.78 4.70 7.14
C GLN A 164 -21.38 4.58 7.78
N SER A 165 -20.35 4.27 6.98
CA SER A 165 -18.98 4.24 7.46
C SER A 165 -18.51 5.65 7.88
N PRO A 166 -17.68 5.77 8.93
CA PRO A 166 -17.08 7.03 9.32
C PRO A 166 -16.25 7.60 8.17
N LYS A 167 -16.40 8.90 7.92
CA LYS A 167 -15.68 9.64 6.88
C LYS A 167 -14.48 10.32 7.52
N PHE A 168 -13.28 10.00 7.04
CA PHE A 168 -12.06 10.71 7.43
C PHE A 168 -11.82 11.94 6.55
N HIS A 169 -12.07 11.82 5.26
CA HIS A 169 -11.85 12.89 4.29
C HIS A 169 -12.70 12.67 3.02
N GLY A 170 -12.93 13.74 2.27
CA GLY A 170 -13.57 13.71 0.95
C GLY A 170 -12.64 14.21 -0.13
N MET A 171 -12.52 13.47 -1.22
CA MET A 171 -11.69 13.85 -2.38
C MET A 171 -12.59 14.29 -3.54
N GLU A 172 -12.31 15.44 -4.12
CA GLU A 172 -13.01 15.91 -5.32
C GLU A 172 -12.55 15.13 -6.55
N VAL A 173 -13.48 14.74 -7.41
CA VAL A 173 -13.21 14.02 -8.67
C VAL A 173 -13.80 14.79 -9.84
N TYR A 174 -13.07 14.80 -10.95
CA TYR A 174 -13.50 15.41 -12.21
C TYR A 174 -13.96 14.29 -13.15
N MET A 175 -15.22 14.35 -13.58
CA MET A 175 -15.80 13.39 -14.51
C MET A 175 -15.71 13.99 -15.92
N SER A 176 -14.96 13.34 -16.81
CA SER A 176 -14.79 13.72 -18.23
C SER A 176 -15.93 13.23 -19.10
#